data_AF-A0A358MEE3-F1
#
_entry.id   AF-A0A358MEE3-F1
#
_cell.length_a   1.000
_cell.length_b   1.000
_cell.length_c   1.000
_cell.angle_alpha   90.00
_cell.angle_beta   90.00
_cell.angle_gamma   90.00
#
_symmetry.space_group_name_H-M   'P 1'
#
loop_
_entity.id
_entity.type
_entity.pdbx_description
1 polymer ?
#
loop_
_entity_poly.entity_id
_entity_poly.type
_entity_poly.pdbx_seq_one_letter_code
_entity_poly.pdbx_strand_id
1 'polypeptide(L)'
;GLVCAGVEHDAVRAWCGEALSVDVQGQVGVKDPARTALQLANSETGILQDVPQGLAVCDATQGFGKVPFAFNWSGATMALISAHKLGGPKGIG
;
A
#
# COMPACT_ATOMS: atom_id res chain seq x y z
N GLY A 1 -6.27 14.05 -7.99
CA GLY A 1 -5.10 13.18 -7.81
C GLY A 1 -5.27 12.30 -6.58
N LEU A 2 -4.49 11.23 -6.51
CA LEU A 2 -4.40 10.35 -5.35
C LEU A 2 -3.70 11.07 -4.19
N VAL A 3 -3.98 10.63 -2.96
CA VAL A 3 -3.31 11.07 -1.74
C VAL A 3 -2.71 9.88 -0.99
N CYS A 4 -1.67 10.14 -0.21
CA CYS A 4 -1.00 9.12 0.59
C CYS A 4 -0.41 9.70 1.89
N ALA A 5 0.17 8.83 2.71
CA ALA A 5 0.98 9.24 3.86
C ALA A 5 2.46 9.34 3.49
N GLY A 6 3.25 10.05 4.31
CA GLY A 6 4.69 10.20 4.12
C GLY A 6 5.50 8.92 4.35
N VAL A 7 4.87 7.88 4.92
CA VAL A 7 5.46 6.56 5.13
C VAL A 7 5.36 5.64 3.92
N GLU A 8 4.68 6.06 2.84
CA GLU A 8 4.62 5.28 1.60
C GLU A 8 5.99 5.17 0.91
N HIS A 9 6.18 4.12 0.11
CA HIS A 9 7.39 3.98 -0.68
C HIS A 9 7.52 5.15 -1.69
N ASP A 10 8.75 5.60 -1.97
CA ASP A 10 8.99 6.77 -2.84
C ASP A 10 8.37 6.63 -4.23
N ALA A 11 8.31 5.40 -4.76
CA ALA A 11 7.66 5.11 -6.04
C ALA A 11 6.14 5.37 -6.03
N VAL A 12 5.49 5.29 -4.86
CA VAL A 12 4.06 5.63 -4.69
C VAL A 12 3.92 7.13 -4.41
N ARG A 13 4.76 7.67 -3.53
CA ARG A 13 4.76 9.10 -3.14
C ARG A 13 4.96 10.03 -4.33
N ALA A 14 5.78 9.64 -5.31
CA ALA A 14 6.00 10.41 -6.53
C ALA A 14 4.72 10.70 -7.34
N TRP A 15 3.63 9.93 -7.12
CA TRP A 15 2.36 10.06 -7.84
C TRP A 15 1.19 10.50 -6.96
N CYS A 16 1.44 10.79 -5.68
CA CYS A 16 0.41 11.09 -4.69
C CYS A 16 0.67 12.42 -3.99
N GLY A 17 -0.40 13.12 -3.59
CA GLY A 17 -0.29 14.22 -2.64
C GLY A 17 -0.13 13.68 -1.22
N GLU A 18 0.96 14.03 -0.54
CA GLU A 18 1.20 13.64 0.84
C GLU A 18 0.29 14.44 1.80
N ALA A 19 -0.85 13.85 2.16
CA ALA A 19 -1.92 14.53 2.89
C ALA A 19 -2.57 13.69 4.00
N LEU A 20 -2.18 12.42 4.13
CA LEU A 20 -2.70 11.52 5.17
C LEU A 20 -1.77 11.51 6.37
N SER A 21 -2.37 11.52 7.56
CA SER A 21 -1.66 11.39 8.83
C SER A 21 -1.37 9.94 9.16
N VAL A 22 -0.30 9.72 9.92
CA VAL A 22 0.05 8.42 10.51
C VAL A 22 -0.09 8.56 12.02
N ASP A 23 -0.75 7.61 12.68
CA ASP A 23 -0.87 7.62 14.13
C ASP A 23 0.38 7.07 14.83
N VAL A 24 0.36 7.05 16.17
CA VAL A 24 1.50 6.60 16.98
C VAL A 24 1.78 5.09 16.87
N GLN A 25 0.83 4.32 16.35
CA GLN A 25 0.97 2.90 16.05
C GLN A 25 1.43 2.66 14.61
N GLY A 26 1.63 3.71 13.81
CA GLY A 26 2.01 3.61 12.41
C GLY A 26 0.85 3.36 11.44
N GLN A 27 -0.41 3.45 11.89
CA GLN A 27 -1.56 3.30 11.00
C GLN A 27 -1.84 4.60 10.25
N VAL A 28 -2.15 4.47 8.97
CA VAL A 28 -2.50 5.59 8.09
C VAL A 28 -3.99 5.90 8.24
N GLY A 29 -4.30 7.15 8.55
CA GLY A 29 -5.68 7.65 8.62
C GLY A 29 -6.31 7.83 7.24
N VAL A 30 -6.83 6.76 6.64
CA VAL A 30 -7.54 6.81 5.35
C VAL A 30 -8.88 7.53 5.49
N LYS A 31 -9.01 8.70 4.85
CA LYS A 31 -10.24 9.52 4.87
C LYS A 31 -11.16 9.29 3.68
N ASP A 32 -10.57 9.06 2.50
CA ASP A 32 -11.28 8.83 1.24
C ASP A 32 -10.60 7.67 0.50
N PRO A 33 -11.08 6.43 0.69
CA PRO A 33 -10.48 5.24 0.08
C PRO A 33 -10.32 5.37 -1.44
N ALA A 34 -11.35 5.89 -2.13
CA ALA A 34 -11.38 5.99 -3.59
C ALA A 34 -10.35 6.98 -4.16
N ARG A 35 -9.65 7.72 -3.30
CA ARG A 35 -8.56 8.63 -3.66
C ARG A 35 -7.25 8.31 -2.95
N THR A 36 -7.15 7.18 -2.26
CA THR A 36 -5.98 6.87 -1.43
C THR A 36 -5.09 5.79 -2.04
N ALA A 37 -3.77 6.03 -2.01
CA ALA A 37 -2.76 5.00 -2.16
C ALA A 37 -2.22 4.62 -0.77
N LEU A 38 -2.17 3.32 -0.49
CA LEU A 38 -1.80 2.78 0.83
C LEU A 38 -0.96 1.51 0.68
N GLN A 39 0.18 1.43 1.35
CA GLN A 39 0.95 0.20 1.46
C GLN A 39 0.23 -0.84 2.32
N LEU A 40 0.22 -2.10 1.89
CA LEU A 40 -0.29 -3.20 2.71
C LEU A 40 0.59 -3.42 3.95
N ALA A 41 1.90 -3.29 3.77
CA ALA A 41 2.90 -3.49 4.82
C ALA A 41 4.02 -2.47 4.63
N ASN A 42 4.45 -1.83 5.71
CA ASN A 42 5.55 -0.89 5.65
C ASN A 42 6.91 -1.58 5.49
N SER A 43 7.76 -1.05 4.59
CA SER A 43 9.04 -1.66 4.22
C SER A 43 10.09 -1.63 5.33
N GLU A 44 10.01 -0.65 6.22
CA GLU A 44 10.99 -0.42 7.29
C GLU A 44 10.54 -1.06 8.60
N THR A 45 9.26 -0.88 8.96
CA THR A 45 8.69 -1.27 10.25
C THR A 45 7.92 -2.59 10.21
N GLY A 46 7.46 -3.00 9.03
CA GLY A 46 6.60 -4.18 8.86
C GLY A 46 5.16 -3.99 9.32
N ILE A 47 4.75 -2.78 9.72
CA ILE A 47 3.38 -2.49 10.18
C ILE A 47 2.39 -2.76 9.04
N LEU A 48 1.36 -3.54 9.35
CA LEU A 48 0.28 -3.89 8.42
C LEU A 48 -0.84 -2.87 8.53
N GLN A 49 -1.25 -2.33 7.38
CA GLN A 49 -2.36 -1.39 7.29
C GLN A 49 -3.68 -2.12 7.13
N ASP A 50 -4.75 -1.54 7.68
CA ASP A 50 -6.10 -1.95 7.36
C ASP A 50 -6.46 -1.41 5.98
N VAL A 51 -6.73 -2.30 5.02
CA VAL A 51 -7.08 -1.92 3.64
C VAL A 51 -8.60 -1.77 3.56
N PRO A 52 -9.15 -0.54 3.48
CA PRO A 52 -10.59 -0.35 3.43
C PRO A 52 -11.16 -0.70 2.06
N GLN A 53 -12.44 -1.07 2.03
CA GLN A 53 -13.18 -1.29 0.79
C GLN A 53 -13.20 -0.02 -0.07
N GLY A 54 -12.98 -0.19 -1.37
CA GLY A 54 -12.95 0.90 -2.34
C GLY A 54 -11.62 1.68 -2.35
N LEU A 55 -10.55 1.15 -1.73
CA LEU A 55 -9.23 1.78 -1.79
C LEU A 55 -8.76 1.90 -3.24
N ALA A 56 -8.32 3.08 -3.66
CA ALA A 56 -7.89 3.30 -5.04
C ALA A 56 -6.71 2.40 -5.41
N VAL A 57 -5.63 2.45 -4.61
CA VAL A 57 -4.39 1.70 -4.89
C VAL A 57 -3.83 1.11 -3.60
N CYS A 58 -3.59 -0.20 -3.60
CA CYS A 58 -2.84 -0.88 -2.56
C CYS A 58 -1.41 -1.19 -3.04
N ASP A 59 -0.39 -0.65 -2.37
CA ASP A 59 0.99 -1.13 -2.58
C ASP A 59 1.22 -2.41 -1.75
N ALA A 60 1.00 -3.56 -2.39
CA ALA A 60 1.12 -4.87 -1.76
C ALA A 60 2.55 -5.43 -1.82
N THR A 61 3.53 -4.66 -2.31
CA THR A 61 4.91 -5.09 -2.57
C THR A 61 5.55 -5.81 -1.39
N GLN A 62 5.31 -5.35 -0.17
CA GLN A 62 5.92 -5.92 1.03
C GLN A 62 5.06 -6.97 1.74
N GLY A 63 3.74 -6.98 1.52
CA GLY A 63 2.83 -7.93 2.18
C GLY A 63 2.44 -9.14 1.32
N PHE A 64 2.37 -8.99 -0.01
CA PHE A 64 1.99 -10.07 -0.91
C PHE A 64 2.93 -11.26 -0.75
N GLY A 65 2.37 -12.47 -0.65
CA GLY A 65 3.14 -13.72 -0.46
C GLY A 65 3.78 -13.89 0.91
N LYS A 66 3.67 -12.91 1.82
CA LYS A 66 4.15 -13.00 3.21
C LYS A 66 3.02 -13.03 4.23
N VAL A 67 1.90 -12.40 3.92
CA VAL A 67 0.65 -12.50 4.68
C VAL A 67 -0.47 -13.05 3.79
N PRO A 68 -1.54 -13.63 4.37
CA PRO A 68 -2.73 -13.99 3.62
C PRO A 68 -3.27 -12.76 2.86
N PHE A 69 -3.24 -12.82 1.54
CA PHE A 69 -3.73 -11.77 0.67
C PHE A 69 -4.28 -12.41 -0.61
N ALA A 70 -5.40 -11.89 -1.09
CA ALA A 70 -5.78 -11.99 -2.49
C ALA A 70 -6.58 -10.75 -2.88
N PHE A 71 -6.51 -10.41 -4.15
CA PHE A 71 -7.03 -9.15 -4.63
C PHE A 71 -8.55 -9.02 -4.43
N ASN A 72 -9.31 -10.08 -4.71
CA ASN A 72 -10.79 -10.09 -4.64
C ASN A 72 -11.38 -9.73 -3.27
N TRP A 73 -10.63 -9.91 -2.19
CA TRP A 73 -11.06 -9.67 -0.81
C TRP A 73 -10.22 -8.57 -0.13
N SER A 74 -9.28 -7.95 -0.86
CA SER A 74 -8.43 -6.88 -0.35
C SER A 74 -9.16 -5.55 -0.18
N GLY A 75 -10.27 -5.35 -0.89
CA GLY A 75 -10.99 -4.08 -0.94
C GLY A 75 -10.37 -3.00 -1.83
N ALA A 76 -9.19 -3.23 -2.40
CA ALA A 76 -8.56 -2.31 -3.33
C ALA A 76 -9.07 -2.44 -4.78
N THR A 77 -9.06 -1.34 -5.51
CA THR A 77 -9.42 -1.29 -6.95
C THR A 77 -8.22 -1.54 -7.86
N MET A 78 -7.01 -1.33 -7.34
CA MET A 78 -5.74 -1.67 -7.97
C MET A 78 -4.76 -2.14 -6.90
N ALA A 79 -3.86 -3.06 -7.26
CA ALA A 79 -2.78 -3.50 -6.38
C ALA A 79 -1.45 -3.53 -7.13
N LEU A 80 -0.38 -3.11 -6.46
CA LEU A 80 1.00 -3.20 -6.94
C LEU A 80 1.69 -4.38 -6.27
N ILE A 81 2.39 -5.20 -7.05
CA ILE A 81 3.24 -6.28 -6.54
C ILE A 81 4.62 -6.19 -7.21
N SER A 82 5.59 -6.92 -6.65
CA SER A 82 6.96 -6.94 -7.16
C SER A 82 7.51 -8.35 -7.14
N ALA A 83 7.88 -8.89 -8.30
CA ALA A 83 8.32 -10.27 -8.42
C ALA A 83 9.57 -10.57 -7.59
N HIS A 84 10.55 -9.64 -7.54
CA HIS A 84 11.79 -9.84 -6.79
C HIS A 84 11.63 -9.80 -5.27
N LYS A 85 10.47 -9.35 -4.75
CA LYS A 85 10.11 -9.49 -3.33
C LYS A 85 9.55 -10.88 -3.00
N LEU A 86 9.28 -11.69 -4.03
CA LEU A 86 8.76 -13.05 -3.97
C LEU A 86 9.76 -14.10 -4.48
N GLY A 87 11.03 -13.72 -4.66
CA GLY A 87 12.08 -14.58 -5.22
C GLY A 87 12.12 -14.63 -6.76
N GLY A 88 11.32 -13.81 -7.45
CA GLY A 88 11.37 -13.63 -8.90
C GLY A 88 12.45 -12.65 -9.38
N PRO A 89 12.53 -12.39 -10.70
CA PRO A 89 13.49 -11.45 -11.26
C PRO A 89 13.15 -9.99 -10.95
N LYS A 90 14.19 -9.13 -10.90
CA LYS A 90 14.01 -7.67 -10.82
C LYS A 90 13.44 -7.10 -12.12
N GLY A 91 12.68 -6.01 -12.02
CA GLY A 91 12.08 -5.32 -13.17
C GLY A 91 10.73 -5.85 -13.61
N ILE A 92 10.17 -6.86 -12.91
CA ILE A 92 8.85 -7.43 -13.15
C ILE A 92 7.98 -7.24 -11.90
N GLY A 93 6.72 -6.85 -12.11
CA GLY A 93 5.67 -6.65 -11.10
C GLY A 93 4.29 -6.85 -11.71
#